data_AF-A0AA90UW88-F1
#
_entry.id   AF-A0AA90UW88-F1
#
_cell.length_a   1.000
_cell.length_b   1.000
_cell.length_c   1.000
_cell.angle_alpha   90.00
_cell.angle_beta   90.00
_cell.angle_gamma   90.00
#
_symmetry.space_group_name_H-M   'P 1'
#
loop_
_entity.id
_entity.type
_entity.pdbx_description
1 polymer ?
#
loop_
_entity_poly.entity_id
_entity_poly.type
_entity_poly.pdbx_seq_one_letter_code
_entity_poly.pdbx_strand_id
1 'polypeptide(L)'
;MDSVTSFIYGMSMMFFSMMAFLFWRKGKEMLFRMIMWLMIVVDLQLVKDMVFFLIYGFDNEHAWYLTSSLDMMIIPFYSFVLMELVKPGWFRWLKAFMLELPFLLLPVFYIFYP
;
A
#
# COMPACT_ATOMS: atom_id res chain seq x y z
N MET A 1 -3.81 16.41 -13.93
CA MET A 1 -2.97 16.44 -12.71
C MET A 1 -2.30 17.78 -12.66
N ASP A 2 -2.45 18.49 -11.54
CA ASP A 2 -1.68 19.71 -11.29
C ASP A 2 -0.19 19.35 -11.13
N SER A 3 0.69 20.23 -11.60
CA SER A 3 2.15 20.03 -11.55
C SER A 3 2.66 19.78 -10.13
N VAL A 4 2.01 20.37 -9.13
CA VAL A 4 2.30 20.18 -7.70
C VAL A 4 2.00 18.75 -7.27
N THR A 5 0.86 18.19 -7.68
CA THR A 5 0.45 16.83 -7.34
C THR A 5 1.43 15.82 -7.91
N SER A 6 1.75 15.90 -9.21
CA SER A 6 2.74 15.00 -9.83
C SER A 6 4.12 15.08 -9.16
N PHE A 7 4.54 16.28 -8.71
CA PHE A 7 5.80 16.46 -7.99
C PHE A 7 5.79 15.78 -6.62
N ILE A 8 4.71 15.91 -5.85
CA ILE A 8 4.54 15.25 -4.54
C ILE A 8 4.58 13.73 -4.70
N TYR A 9 3.80 13.16 -5.62
CA TYR A 9 3.81 11.72 -5.90
C TYR A 9 5.21 11.24 -6.32
N GLY A 10 5.94 12.03 -7.12
CA GLY A 10 7.32 11.74 -7.52
C GLY A 10 8.31 11.71 -6.35
N MET A 11 8.25 12.70 -5.45
CA MET A 11 9.09 12.71 -4.23
C MET A 11 8.78 11.54 -3.31
N SER A 12 7.51 11.21 -3.12
CA SER A 12 7.07 10.08 -2.29
C SER A 12 7.58 8.75 -2.85
N MET A 13 7.43 8.49 -4.15
CA MET A 13 7.94 7.27 -4.79
C MET A 13 9.46 7.14 -4.64
N MET A 14 10.23 8.21 -4.85
CA MET A 14 11.68 8.18 -4.64
C MET A 14 12.06 7.80 -3.20
N PHE A 15 11.35 8.33 -2.21
CA PHE A 15 11.63 8.05 -0.80
C PHE A 15 11.34 6.59 -0.44
N PHE A 16 10.15 6.09 -0.79
CA PHE A 16 9.74 4.73 -0.47
C PHE A 16 10.56 3.68 -1.23
N SER A 17 10.90 3.93 -2.50
CA SER A 17 11.79 3.05 -3.27
C SER A 17 13.21 3.01 -2.71
N MET A 18 13.75 4.16 -2.28
CA MET A 18 15.05 4.21 -1.58
C MET A 18 14.99 3.42 -0.27
N MET A 19 13.94 3.59 0.53
CA MET A 19 13.74 2.86 1.78
C MET A 19 13.63 1.35 1.53
N ALA A 20 12.86 0.92 0.54
CA ALA A 20 12.77 -0.48 0.11
C ALA A 20 14.15 -1.05 -0.23
N PHE A 21 14.96 -0.32 -1.00
CA PHE A 21 16.31 -0.74 -1.38
C PHE A 21 17.30 -0.79 -0.20
N LEU A 22 17.23 0.18 0.71
CA LEU A 22 18.07 0.19 1.92
C LEU A 22 17.74 -0.98 2.84
N PHE A 23 16.45 -1.28 3.02
CA PHE A 23 16.01 -2.43 3.81
C PHE A 23 16.32 -3.76 3.14
N TRP A 24 16.31 -3.81 1.80
CA TRP A 24 16.77 -4.98 1.04
C TRP A 24 18.24 -5.31 1.33
N ARG A 25 19.12 -4.30 1.42
CA ARG A 25 20.56 -4.50 1.68
C ARG A 25 20.93 -4.79 3.14
N LYS A 26 20.09 -4.42 4.12
CA LYS A 26 20.44 -4.46 5.56
C LYS A 26 20.49 -5.84 6.19
N GLY A 27 19.84 -6.87 5.64
CA GLY A 27 19.97 -8.24 6.17
C GLY A 27 18.85 -9.21 5.82
N LYS A 28 19.03 -10.47 6.21
CA LYS A 28 18.11 -11.59 5.90
C LYS A 28 16.96 -11.77 6.91
N GLU A 29 16.92 -10.96 7.97
CA GLU A 29 15.88 -11.05 9.00
C GLU A 29 14.49 -10.87 8.39
N MET A 30 13.52 -11.67 8.84
CA MET A 30 12.15 -11.61 8.32
C MET A 30 11.56 -10.20 8.45
N LEU A 31 11.88 -9.50 9.53
CA LEU A 31 11.41 -8.16 9.81
C LEU A 31 11.82 -7.13 8.73
N PHE A 32 13.10 -7.08 8.38
CA PHE A 32 13.57 -6.19 7.32
C PHE A 32 12.95 -6.54 5.96
N ARG A 33 12.71 -7.83 5.72
CA ARG A 33 12.01 -8.30 4.52
C ARG A 33 10.56 -7.83 4.49
N MET A 34 9.85 -7.88 5.61
CA MET A 34 8.46 -7.43 5.72
C MET A 34 8.35 -5.92 5.55
N ILE A 35 9.26 -5.14 6.14
CA ILE A 35 9.30 -3.68 5.93
C ILE A 35 9.55 -3.35 4.45
N MET A 36 10.48 -4.04 3.81
CA MET A 36 10.79 -3.83 2.40
C MET A 36 9.60 -4.18 1.50
N TRP A 37 8.89 -5.29 1.76
CA TRP A 37 7.64 -5.60 1.06
C TRP A 37 6.57 -4.54 1.29
N LEU A 38 6.43 -4.04 2.52
CA LEU A 38 5.49 -2.97 2.82
C LEU A 38 5.80 -1.71 2.01
N MET A 39 7.07 -1.30 1.93
CA MET A 39 7.47 -0.12 1.15
C MET A 39 7.19 -0.29 -0.34
N ILE A 40 7.38 -1.50 -0.88
CA ILE A 40 7.00 -1.81 -2.28
C ILE A 40 5.49 -1.72 -2.48
N VAL A 41 4.68 -2.20 -1.53
CA VAL A 41 3.21 -2.10 -1.60
C VAL A 41 2.77 -0.64 -1.54
N VAL A 42 3.38 0.19 -0.68
CA VAL A 42 3.12 1.65 -0.67
C VAL A 42 3.43 2.25 -2.04
N ASP A 43 4.61 1.96 -2.60
CA ASP A 43 5.00 2.45 -3.93
C ASP A 43 4.01 2.05 -5.03
N LEU A 44 3.54 0.80 -5.01
CA LEU A 44 2.55 0.32 -5.97
C LEU A 44 1.20 1.04 -5.81
N GLN A 45 0.80 1.41 -4.58
CA GLN A 45 -0.41 2.21 -4.36
C GLN A 45 -0.25 3.62 -4.96
N LEU A 46 0.88 4.30 -4.74
CA LEU A 46 1.15 5.60 -5.35
C LEU A 46 1.14 5.55 -6.89
N VAL A 47 1.69 4.48 -7.49
CA VAL A 47 1.65 4.27 -8.94
C VAL A 47 0.20 4.04 -9.42
N LYS A 48 -0.57 3.23 -8.71
CA LYS A 48 -2.00 2.99 -9.00
C LYS A 48 -2.78 4.30 -8.96
N ASP A 49 -2.59 5.12 -7.93
CA ASP A 49 -3.24 6.43 -7.81
C ASP A 49 -2.90 7.31 -9.01
N MET A 50 -1.61 7.40 -9.36
CA MET A 50 -1.16 8.20 -10.49
C MET A 50 -1.79 7.73 -11.82
N VAL A 51 -1.87 6.42 -12.04
CA VAL A 51 -2.51 5.84 -13.24
C VAL A 51 -4.01 6.10 -13.25
N PHE A 52 -4.70 5.93 -12.11
CA PHE A 52 -6.13 6.24 -11.99
C PHE A 52 -6.42 7.72 -12.26
N PHE A 53 -5.61 8.63 -11.72
CA PHE A 53 -5.72 10.07 -11.96
C PHE A 53 -5.47 10.46 -13.42
N LEU A 54 -4.59 9.73 -14.12
CA LEU A 54 -4.26 10.00 -15.52
C LEU A 54 -5.38 9.52 -16.47
N ILE A 55 -6.06 8.42 -16.13
CA ILE A 55 -7.12 7.81 -16.97
C ILE A 55 -8.50 8.42 -16.71
N TYR A 56 -8.92 8.56 -15.46
CA TYR A 56 -10.30 8.94 -15.10
C TYR A 56 -10.51 10.44 -14.84
N GLY A 57 -9.42 11.20 -14.67
CA GLY A 57 -9.49 12.61 -14.27
C GLY A 57 -9.96 12.81 -12.83
N PHE A 58 -9.66 13.98 -12.25
CA PHE A 58 -9.99 14.30 -10.84
C PHE A 58 -11.49 14.46 -10.57
N ASP A 59 -12.32 14.63 -11.60
CA ASP A 59 -13.75 14.93 -11.46
C ASP A 59 -14.64 13.70 -11.24
N ASN A 60 -14.09 12.48 -11.31
CA ASN A 60 -14.86 11.25 -11.05
C ASN A 60 -14.87 10.90 -9.55
N GLU A 61 -15.93 11.29 -8.87
CA GLU A 61 -16.15 11.05 -7.43
C GLU A 61 -16.05 9.55 -7.07
N HIS A 62 -16.57 8.67 -7.92
CA HIS A 62 -16.46 7.21 -7.75
C HIS A 62 -15.02 6.69 -7.83
N ALA A 63 -14.20 7.23 -8.75
CA ALA A 63 -12.80 6.85 -8.87
C ALA A 63 -12.01 7.32 -7.65
N TRP A 64 -12.35 8.49 -7.10
CA TRP A 64 -11.76 9.01 -5.87
C TRP A 64 -12.06 8.13 -4.66
N TYR A 65 -13.33 7.76 -4.44
CA TYR A 65 -13.73 6.87 -3.34
C TYR A 65 -13.10 5.49 -3.47
N LEU A 66 -13.06 4.93 -4.68
CA LEU A 66 -12.44 3.63 -4.94
C LEU A 66 -10.93 3.68 -4.66
N THR A 67 -10.26 4.72 -5.12
CA THR A 67 -8.83 4.94 -4.89
C THR A 67 -8.52 5.05 -3.40
N SER A 68 -9.26 5.88 -2.66
CA SER A 68 -9.10 6.03 -1.20
C SER A 68 -9.41 4.74 -0.42
N SER A 69 -10.40 3.96 -0.86
CA SER A 69 -10.73 2.68 -0.22
C SER A 69 -9.61 1.65 -0.38
N LEU A 70 -8.93 1.66 -1.52
CA LEU A 70 -7.78 0.79 -1.78
C LEU A 70 -6.57 1.20 -0.94
N ASP A 71 -6.38 2.48 -0.62
CA ASP A 71 -5.29 2.93 0.25
C ASP A 71 -5.45 2.42 1.67
N MET A 72 -6.70 2.27 2.16
CA MET A 72 -6.97 1.66 3.47
C MET A 72 -6.50 0.20 3.57
N MET A 73 -6.27 -0.51 2.46
CA MET A 73 -5.73 -1.87 2.49
C MET A 73 -4.30 -1.93 3.02
N ILE A 74 -3.59 -0.80 3.16
CA ILE A 74 -2.23 -0.79 3.70
C ILE A 74 -2.17 -0.95 5.22
N ILE A 75 -3.25 -0.63 5.93
CA ILE A 75 -3.35 -0.68 7.39
C ILE A 75 -3.06 -2.08 7.95
N PRO A 76 -3.68 -3.17 7.47
CA PRO A 76 -3.35 -4.53 7.94
C PRO A 76 -1.88 -4.88 7.70
N PHE A 77 -1.29 -4.49 6.57
CA PHE A 77 0.14 -4.69 6.30
C PHE A 77 1.04 -4.01 7.34
N TYR A 78 0.75 -2.76 7.71
CA TYR A 78 1.47 -2.07 8.79
C TYR A 78 1.33 -2.78 10.13
N SER A 79 0.13 -3.29 10.45
CA SER A 79 -0.11 -4.02 11.70
C SER A 79 0.75 -5.29 11.78
N PHE A 80 0.99 -5.98 10.66
CA PHE A 80 1.87 -7.15 10.63
C PHE A 80 3.33 -6.80 10.84
N VAL A 81 3.80 -5.71 10.24
CA VAL A 81 5.17 -5.23 10.45
C VAL A 81 5.37 -4.86 11.92
N LEU A 82 4.42 -4.15 12.54
CA LEU A 82 4.46 -3.81 13.97
C LEU A 82 4.44 -5.07 14.86
N MET A 83 3.65 -6.07 14.50
CA MET A 83 3.54 -7.28 15.29
C MET A 83 4.82 -8.13 15.22
N GLU A 84 5.46 -8.19 14.05
CA GLU A 84 6.78 -8.83 13.89
C GLU A 84 7.88 -8.05 14.63
N LEU A 85 7.78 -6.71 14.70
CA LEU A 85 8.65 -5.86 15.54
C LEU A 85 8.53 -6.16 17.04
N VAL A 86 7.31 -6.41 17.54
CA VAL A 86 7.06 -6.67 18.96
C VAL A 86 7.32 -8.14 19.33
N LYS A 87 7.03 -9.09 18.44
CA LYS A 87 7.25 -10.53 18.63
C LYS A 87 7.78 -11.17 17.33
N PRO A 88 9.11 -11.26 17.15
CA PRO A 88 9.70 -11.81 15.94
C PRO A 88 9.34 -13.30 15.77
N GLY A 89 8.98 -13.70 14.56
CA GLY A 89 8.62 -15.08 14.20
C GLY A 89 7.16 -15.47 14.50
N TRP A 90 6.31 -14.52 14.91
CA TRP A 90 4.88 -14.79 15.12
C TRP A 90 4.08 -14.83 13.81
N PHE A 91 4.65 -14.30 12.72
CA PHE A 91 3.96 -14.17 11.45
C PHE A 91 3.56 -15.53 10.84
N ARG A 92 2.26 -15.67 10.54
CA ARG A 92 1.70 -16.75 9.73
C ARG A 92 0.94 -16.13 8.56
N TRP A 93 1.34 -16.47 7.33
CA TRP A 93 0.68 -16.04 6.09
C TRP A 93 -0.85 -16.24 6.09
N LEU A 94 -1.33 -17.28 6.77
CA LEU A 94 -2.76 -17.57 6.89
C LEU A 94 -3.52 -16.52 7.71
N LYS A 95 -2.89 -15.96 8.77
CA LYS A 95 -3.45 -14.85 9.53
C LYS A 95 -3.42 -13.55 8.72
N ALA A 96 -2.37 -13.38 7.91
CA ALA A 96 -2.26 -12.21 7.03
C ALA A 96 -3.40 -12.15 6.04
N PHE A 97 -3.62 -13.24 5.33
CA PHE A 97 -4.69 -13.36 4.35
C PHE A 97 -6.08 -13.17 4.98
N MET A 98 -6.30 -13.73 6.18
CA MET A 98 -7.58 -13.63 6.87
C MET A 98 -7.89 -12.20 7.37
N LEU A 99 -6.87 -11.40 7.66
CA LEU A 99 -7.02 -10.00 8.06
C LEU A 99 -7.13 -9.06 6.85
N GLU A 100 -6.47 -9.38 5.72
CA GLU A 100 -6.60 -8.61 4.47
C GLU A 100 -7.95 -8.82 3.78
N LEU A 101 -8.51 -10.04 3.88
CA LEU A 101 -9.79 -10.42 3.27
C LEU A 101 -10.94 -9.41 3.51
N PRO A 102 -11.24 -8.96 4.74
CA PRO A 102 -12.30 -7.98 4.96
C PRO A 102 -12.01 -6.61 4.32
N PHE A 103 -10.74 -6.18 4.29
CA PHE A 103 -10.35 -4.92 3.67
C PHE A 103 -10.38 -4.98 2.14
N LEU A 104 -10.21 -6.16 1.55
CA LEU A 104 -10.32 -6.38 0.11
C LEU A 104 -11.79 -6.54 -0.32
N LEU A 105 -12.62 -7.18 0.51
CA LEU A 105 -14.04 -7.38 0.23
C LEU A 105 -14.83 -6.06 0.16
N LEU A 106 -14.56 -5.09 1.04
CA LEU A 106 -15.31 -3.84 1.12
C LEU A 106 -15.26 -3.00 -0.18
N PRO A 107 -14.08 -2.74 -0.79
CA PRO A 107 -14.00 -2.10 -2.11
C PRO A 107 -14.64 -2.92 -3.23
N VAL A 108 -14.53 -4.24 -3.17
CA VAL A 108 -15.13 -5.13 -4.18
C VAL A 108 -16.65 -5.06 -4.11
N PHE A 109 -17.25 -5.05 -2.91
CA PHE A 109 -18.68 -4.83 -2.75
C PHE A 109 -19.15 -3.48 -3.29
N TYR A 110 -18.36 -2.41 -3.10
CA TYR A 110 -18.65 -1.09 -3.67
C TYR A 110 -18.65 -1.07 -5.20
N ILE A 111 -17.83 -1.91 -5.86
CA ILE A 111 -17.83 -2.04 -7.33
C ILE A 111 -19.11 -2.73 -7.83
N PHE A 112 -19.61 -3.74 -7.12
CA PHE A 112 -20.81 -4.50 -7.52
C PHE A 112 -22.13 -3.82 -7.13
N TYR A 113 -22.13 -3.01 -6.07
CA TYR A 113 -23.26 -2.22 -5.60
C TYR A 113 -22.82 -0.76 -5.42
N PRO A 114 -22.79 0.04 -6.50
CA PRO A 114 -22.42 1.45 -6.45
C PRO A 114 -23.42 2.31 -5.67
#